data_AF-A0A536LB27-F1
#
_entry.id   AF-A0A536LB27-F1
#
_cell.length_a   1.000
_cell.length_b   1.000
_cell.length_c   1.000
_cell.angle_alpha   90.00
_cell.angle_beta   90.00
_cell.angle_gamma   90.00
#
_symmetry.space_group_name_H-M   'P 1'
#
loop_
_entity.id
_entity.type
_entity.pdbx_description
1 polymer ?
#
loop_
_entity_poly.entity_id
_entity_poly.type
_entity_poly.pdbx_seq_one_letter_code
_entity_poly.pdbx_strand_id
1 'polypeptide(L)'
;MPTYRIYYAEREVGDKRSGDPASALPHYSAYRPGDYVSETEWEEEVDAPNTDGALDSFFKEHVRDNSELMWLDDDGESRPVEGVTYDAAKTYIWIENGKLMEYQGLDEGTPGMVSCPLCEGVGEVTAEVADEYVGEYGEEMAEEGQQEESTTWG
;
A
#
# COMPACT_ATOMS: atom_id res chain seq x y z
N MET A 1 -1.37 -20.76 14.44
CA MET A 1 -2.18 -19.87 13.59
C MET A 1 -1.23 -19.42 12.50
N PRO A 2 -1.58 -19.58 11.21
CA PRO A 2 -0.73 -19.03 10.15
C PRO A 2 -0.71 -17.51 10.25
N THR A 3 0.37 -16.92 9.75
CA THR A 3 0.58 -15.48 9.66
C THR A 3 0.58 -15.11 8.19
N TYR A 4 -0.16 -14.08 7.85
CA TYR A 4 -0.27 -13.58 6.48
C TYR A 4 0.38 -12.21 6.42
N ARG A 5 1.24 -11.98 5.42
CA ARG A 5 1.81 -10.67 5.13
C ARG A 5 0.98 -10.02 4.03
N ILE A 6 0.40 -8.88 4.34
CA ILE A 6 -0.45 -8.09 3.44
C ILE A 6 0.37 -6.92 2.92
N TYR A 7 0.35 -6.76 1.60
CA TYR A 7 1.07 -5.71 0.88
C TYR A 7 0.06 -4.65 0.41
N TYR A 8 0.34 -3.39 0.72
CA TYR A 8 -0.50 -2.28 0.29
C TYR A 8 0.33 -1.02 0.08
N ALA A 9 -0.18 -0.09 -0.73
CA ALA A 9 0.49 1.16 -1.03
C ALA A 9 -0.37 2.36 -0.65
N GLU A 10 0.27 3.35 -0.06
CA GLU A 10 -0.25 4.70 0.09
C GLU A 10 0.13 5.50 -1.17
N ARG A 11 -0.85 6.14 -1.80
CA ARG A 11 -0.64 6.91 -3.03
C ARG A 11 -1.19 8.33 -2.90
N GLU A 12 -0.35 9.32 -3.19
CA GLU A 12 -0.76 10.72 -3.29
C GLU A 12 -1.15 11.05 -4.73
N VAL A 13 -2.32 11.66 -4.91
CA VAL A 13 -2.90 11.96 -6.22
C VAL A 13 -2.70 13.44 -6.51
N GLY A 14 -1.98 13.76 -7.59
CA GLY A 14 -1.55 15.14 -7.86
C GLY A 14 -2.61 16.08 -8.41
N ASP A 15 -3.76 15.57 -8.84
CA ASP A 15 -4.73 16.43 -9.52
C ASP A 15 -5.60 17.22 -8.52
N LYS A 16 -5.18 18.46 -8.27
CA LYS A 16 -5.92 19.51 -7.55
C LYS A 16 -7.32 19.83 -8.13
N ARG A 17 -7.75 19.21 -9.24
CA ARG A 17 -9.09 19.42 -9.82
C ARG A 17 -10.22 18.75 -9.04
N SER A 18 -9.94 17.67 -8.34
CA SER A 18 -10.90 16.97 -7.49
C SER A 18 -10.52 17.25 -6.05
N GLY A 19 -11.01 18.37 -5.51
CA GLY A 19 -10.91 18.61 -4.08
C GLY A 19 -11.52 17.43 -3.34
N ASP A 20 -10.75 16.86 -2.41
CA ASP A 20 -11.07 15.69 -1.59
C ASP A 20 -10.95 14.29 -2.28
N PRO A 21 -10.03 13.43 -1.83
CA PRO A 21 -9.80 12.10 -2.44
C PRO A 21 -10.96 11.12 -2.23
N ALA A 22 -11.82 11.31 -1.22
CA ALA A 22 -13.01 10.47 -1.06
C ALA A 22 -14.03 10.74 -2.17
N SER A 23 -14.05 11.96 -2.73
CA SER A 23 -14.86 12.29 -3.91
C SER A 23 -14.34 11.63 -5.19
N ALA A 24 -13.08 11.18 -5.20
CA ALA A 24 -12.47 10.52 -6.34
C ALA A 24 -12.74 9.01 -6.36
N LEU A 25 -12.91 8.33 -5.22
CA LEU A 25 -13.11 6.86 -5.12
C LEU A 25 -14.15 6.29 -6.11
N PRO A 26 -15.36 6.88 -6.32
CA PRO A 26 -16.36 6.36 -7.26
C PRO A 26 -16.00 6.60 -8.74
N HIS A 27 -14.99 7.43 -8.98
CA HIS A 27 -14.50 7.84 -10.31
C HIS A 27 -13.07 7.34 -10.57
N TYR A 28 -12.53 6.49 -9.70
CA TYR A 28 -11.27 5.78 -9.92
C TYR A 28 -11.47 4.77 -11.05
N SER A 29 -11.39 5.24 -12.30
CA SER A 29 -10.75 4.44 -13.33
C SER A 29 -9.29 4.34 -12.90
N ALA A 30 -8.81 3.13 -12.60
CA ALA A 30 -7.47 2.83 -12.08
C ALA A 30 -6.44 3.87 -12.56
N TYR A 31 -6.00 4.75 -11.65
CA TYR A 31 -4.90 5.66 -11.92
C TYR A 31 -3.72 4.79 -12.40
N ARG A 32 -3.13 5.14 -13.53
CA ARG A 32 -2.07 4.31 -14.09
C ARG A 32 -0.77 4.62 -13.34
N PRO A 33 0.18 3.65 -13.29
CA PRO A 33 1.54 3.95 -12.86
C PRO A 33 2.06 5.20 -13.58
N GLY A 34 2.39 6.25 -12.80
CA GLY A 34 2.82 7.56 -13.31
C GLY A 34 1.83 8.73 -13.10
N ASP A 35 0.59 8.46 -12.67
CA ASP A 35 -0.38 9.52 -12.33
C ASP A 35 -0.30 9.96 -10.84
N TYR A 36 0.55 9.31 -10.04
CA TYR A 36 0.75 9.57 -8.61
C TYR A 36 1.90 10.55 -8.38
N VAL A 37 1.75 11.42 -7.38
CA VAL A 37 2.79 12.36 -6.95
C VAL A 37 3.79 11.69 -6.02
N SER A 38 3.32 10.75 -5.21
CA SER A 38 4.15 9.90 -4.38
C SER A 38 3.46 8.54 -4.18
N GLU A 39 4.29 7.53 -3.95
CA GLU A 39 3.88 6.17 -3.58
C GLU A 39 4.76 5.73 -2.41
N THR A 40 4.13 5.17 -1.37
CA THR A 40 4.81 4.53 -0.24
C THR A 40 4.25 3.13 -0.09
N GLU A 41 5.11 2.13 -0.17
CA GLU A 41 4.75 0.71 0.00
C GLU A 41 4.80 0.32 1.48
N TRP A 42 3.85 -0.50 1.90
CA TRP A 42 3.67 -0.97 3.28
C TRP A 42 3.47 -2.48 3.32
N GLU A 43 3.93 -3.09 4.42
CA GLU A 43 3.75 -4.50 4.74
C GLU A 43 3.13 -4.62 6.13
N GLU A 44 2.10 -5.47 6.30
CA GLU A 44 1.50 -5.76 7.60
C GLU A 44 1.31 -7.27 7.82
N GLU A 45 1.69 -7.75 9.00
CA GLU A 45 1.52 -9.16 9.39
C GLU A 45 0.25 -9.36 10.21
N VAL A 46 -0.61 -10.29 9.76
CA VAL A 46 -1.89 -10.62 10.41
C VAL A 46 -1.97 -12.11 10.70
N ASP A 47 -2.22 -12.46 11.97
CA ASP A 47 -2.49 -13.83 12.38
C ASP A 47 -3.96 -14.19 12.15
N ALA A 48 -4.22 -15.15 11.27
CA ALA A 48 -5.59 -15.54 10.90
C ALA A 48 -5.70 -17.04 10.59
N PRO A 49 -6.90 -17.65 10.62
CA PRO A 49 -7.07 -19.06 10.27
C PRO A 49 -6.97 -19.34 8.76
N ASN A 50 -7.17 -18.33 7.92
CA ASN A 50 -7.13 -18.39 6.46
C ASN A 50 -7.01 -16.96 5.88
N THR A 51 -6.84 -16.86 4.56
CA THR A 51 -6.70 -15.59 3.83
C THR A 51 -7.89 -14.65 4.01
N ASP A 52 -9.13 -15.16 3.98
CA ASP A 52 -10.35 -14.37 4.18
C ASP A 52 -10.38 -13.73 5.57
N GLY A 53 -10.00 -14.48 6.61
CA GLY A 53 -9.88 -13.98 7.98
C GLY A 53 -8.74 -12.98 8.18
N ALA A 54 -7.67 -13.08 7.38
CA ALA A 54 -6.58 -12.11 7.39
C ALA A 54 -7.04 -10.78 6.81
N LEU A 55 -7.67 -10.81 5.63
CA LEU A 55 -8.22 -9.62 4.98
C LEU A 55 -9.35 -8.98 5.80
N ASP A 56 -10.23 -9.78 6.40
CA ASP A 56 -11.28 -9.27 7.29
C ASP A 56 -10.71 -8.57 8.52
N SER A 57 -9.64 -9.10 9.12
CA SER A 57 -8.96 -8.44 10.25
C SER A 57 -8.28 -7.14 9.80
N PHE A 58 -7.51 -7.19 8.71
CA PHE A 58 -6.83 -6.04 8.12
C PHE A 58 -7.79 -4.90 7.79
N PHE A 59 -8.84 -5.16 7.01
CA PHE A 59 -9.77 -4.10 6.60
C PHE A 59 -10.57 -3.53 7.78
N LYS A 60 -10.80 -4.29 8.86
CA LYS A 60 -11.43 -3.76 10.08
C LYS A 60 -10.56 -2.76 10.83
N GLU A 61 -9.25 -2.84 10.69
CA GLU A 61 -8.31 -1.90 11.31
C GLU A 61 -8.12 -0.64 10.46
N HIS A 62 -8.11 -0.80 9.13
CA HIS A 62 -7.87 0.31 8.18
C HIS A 62 -9.13 1.05 7.72
N VAL A 63 -10.29 0.39 7.70
CA VAL A 63 -11.54 0.92 7.14
C VAL A 63 -12.60 1.03 8.24
N ARG A 64 -13.24 2.20 8.38
CA ARG A 64 -14.27 2.39 9.41
C ARG A 64 -15.59 1.73 9.04
N ASP A 65 -15.92 1.73 7.76
CA ASP A 65 -17.14 1.15 7.20
C ASP A 65 -16.89 0.56 5.80
N ASN A 66 -17.47 -0.59 5.49
CA ASN A 66 -17.28 -1.25 4.18
C ASN A 66 -17.72 -0.39 2.98
N SER A 67 -18.52 0.67 3.17
CA SER A 67 -18.83 1.64 2.11
C SER A 67 -17.64 2.51 1.68
N GLU A 68 -16.58 2.56 2.48
CA GLU A 68 -15.31 3.23 2.16
C GLU A 68 -14.34 2.32 1.39
N LEU A 69 -14.70 1.03 1.24
CA LEU A 69 -13.90 0.03 0.54
C LEU A 69 -14.50 -0.28 -0.84
N MET A 70 -13.67 -0.17 -1.86
CA MET A 70 -14.02 -0.49 -3.24
C MET A 70 -13.03 -1.54 -3.77
N TRP A 71 -13.42 -2.32 -4.77
CA TRP A 71 -12.53 -3.19 -5.53
C TRP A 71 -12.46 -2.73 -6.98
N LEU A 72 -11.31 -2.93 -7.63
CA LEU A 72 -11.14 -2.63 -9.05
C LEU A 72 -11.50 -3.85 -9.89
N ASP A 73 -12.37 -3.65 -10.89
CA ASP A 73 -12.65 -4.68 -11.89
C ASP A 73 -11.57 -4.76 -12.98
N ASP A 74 -11.71 -5.75 -13.87
CA ASP A 74 -10.72 -6.01 -14.93
C ASP A 74 -10.62 -4.84 -15.93
N ASP A 75 -11.65 -4.00 -16.02
CA ASP A 75 -11.67 -2.79 -16.83
C ASP A 75 -11.06 -1.59 -16.06
N GLY A 76 -10.66 -1.79 -14.80
CA GLY A 76 -10.13 -0.80 -13.90
C GLY A 76 -11.20 0.12 -13.29
N GLU A 77 -12.48 -0.24 -13.35
CA GLU A 77 -13.55 0.53 -12.72
C GLU A 77 -13.69 0.14 -11.23
N SER A 78 -13.87 1.13 -10.37
CA SER A 78 -14.13 0.89 -8.96
C SER A 78 -15.57 0.43 -8.71
N ARG A 79 -15.70 -0.60 -7.87
CA ARG A 79 -16.98 -1.23 -7.51
C ARG A 79 -17.07 -1.32 -5.98
N PRO A 80 -18.23 -1.03 -5.38
CA PRO A 80 -18.39 -1.19 -3.93
C PRO A 80 -18.22 -2.66 -3.54
N VAL A 81 -17.64 -2.89 -2.37
CA VAL A 81 -17.61 -4.22 -1.77
C VAL A 81 -19.00 -4.56 -1.23
N GLU A 82 -19.60 -5.63 -1.75
CA GLU A 82 -20.87 -6.16 -1.27
C GLU A 82 -20.62 -7.39 -0.38
N GLY A 83 -20.83 -7.25 0.94
CA GLY A 83 -20.66 -8.35 1.90
C GLY A 83 -19.30 -8.34 2.61
N VAL A 84 -18.88 -9.51 3.10
CA VAL A 84 -17.70 -9.70 3.98
C VAL A 84 -16.77 -10.81 3.48
N THR A 85 -16.91 -11.25 2.23
CA THR A 85 -16.04 -12.30 1.68
C THR A 85 -15.06 -11.64 0.72
N TYR A 86 -13.80 -11.58 1.14
CA TYR A 86 -12.74 -10.92 0.37
C TYR A 86 -12.06 -11.91 -0.56
N ASP A 87 -11.71 -11.44 -1.76
CA ASP A 87 -10.98 -12.21 -2.75
C ASP A 87 -9.55 -11.65 -2.84
N ALA A 88 -8.60 -12.42 -2.34
CA ALA A 88 -7.18 -12.10 -2.34
C ALA A 88 -6.60 -11.76 -3.72
N ALA A 89 -7.24 -12.20 -4.80
CA ALA A 89 -6.79 -11.90 -6.16
C ALA A 89 -7.29 -10.53 -6.67
N LYS A 90 -8.19 -9.85 -5.93
CA LYS A 90 -8.69 -8.53 -6.29
C LYS A 90 -7.84 -7.43 -5.69
N THR A 91 -7.73 -6.34 -6.43
CA THR A 91 -7.20 -5.07 -5.92
C THR A 91 -8.32 -4.31 -5.21
N TYR A 92 -8.08 -3.96 -3.95
CA TYR A 92 -8.98 -3.14 -3.14
C TYR A 92 -8.41 -1.75 -2.95
N ILE A 93 -9.27 -0.74 -2.93
CA ILE A 93 -8.90 0.66 -2.68
C ILE A 93 -9.78 1.26 -1.58
N TRP A 94 -9.19 2.09 -0.74
CA TRP A 94 -9.88 2.85 0.31
C TRP A 94 -9.20 4.20 0.55
N ILE A 95 -9.82 5.07 1.35
CA ILE A 95 -9.18 6.30 1.83
C ILE A 95 -8.86 6.15 3.31
N GLU A 96 -7.60 6.37 3.67
CA GLU A 96 -7.15 6.42 5.06
C GLU A 96 -6.40 7.73 5.31
N ASN A 97 -6.78 8.45 6.37
CA ASN A 97 -6.18 9.74 6.74
C ASN A 97 -6.11 10.76 5.58
N GLY A 98 -7.04 10.70 4.63
CA GLY A 98 -7.08 11.58 3.47
C GLY A 98 -6.11 11.20 2.36
N LYS A 99 -5.60 9.97 2.35
CA LYS A 99 -4.73 9.43 1.31
C LYS A 99 -5.37 8.20 0.68
N LEU A 100 -5.08 7.97 -0.60
CA LEU A 100 -5.52 6.76 -1.28
C LEU A 100 -4.66 5.60 -0.81
N MET A 101 -5.31 4.52 -0.45
CA MET A 101 -4.65 3.26 -0.12
C MET A 101 -5.09 2.20 -1.14
N GLU A 102 -4.16 1.34 -1.53
CA GLU A 102 -4.37 0.26 -2.50
C GLU A 102 -3.77 -1.06 -2.00
N TYR A 103 -4.58 -2.09 -1.90
CA TYR A 103 -4.15 -3.45 -1.60
C TYR A 103 -3.50 -4.09 -2.84
N GLN A 104 -2.28 -4.60 -2.68
CA GLN A 104 -1.47 -5.15 -3.76
C GLN A 104 -1.36 -6.69 -3.72
N GLY A 105 -1.61 -7.31 -2.57
CA GLY A 105 -1.59 -8.76 -2.44
C GLY A 105 -1.41 -9.25 -1.01
N LEU A 106 -1.42 -10.57 -0.84
CA LEU A 106 -1.00 -11.21 0.40
C LEU A 106 -0.24 -12.49 0.12
N ASP A 107 0.68 -12.83 1.02
CA ASP A 107 1.37 -14.11 1.06
C ASP A 107 1.28 -14.74 2.47
N GLU A 108 1.33 -16.07 2.53
CA GLU A 108 1.52 -16.76 3.81
C GLU A 108 2.99 -16.66 4.20
N GLY A 109 3.27 -15.90 5.26
CA GLY A 109 4.62 -15.56 5.69
C GLY A 109 5.12 -16.43 6.84
N THR A 110 6.44 -16.43 7.04
CA THR A 110 7.03 -16.95 8.27
C THR A 110 6.96 -15.85 9.35
N PRO A 111 6.35 -16.09 10.52
CA PRO A 111 6.16 -15.04 11.54
C PRO A 111 7.49 -14.38 11.94
N GLY A 112 7.51 -13.03 11.98
CA GLY A 112 8.67 -12.25 12.41
C GLY A 112 9.79 -12.14 11.37
N MET A 113 9.49 -12.49 10.12
CA MET A 113 10.36 -12.25 8.98
C MET A 113 9.74 -11.17 8.09
N VAL A 114 10.56 -10.49 7.30
CA VAL A 114 10.15 -9.47 6.33
C VAL A 114 10.82 -9.77 4.99
N SER A 115 10.26 -9.22 3.92
CA SER A 115 10.84 -9.36 2.58
C SER A 115 12.25 -8.78 2.57
N CYS A 116 13.22 -9.49 1.99
CA CYS A 116 14.60 -9.01 1.98
C CYS A 116 14.72 -7.69 1.18
N PRO A 117 15.09 -6.56 1.81
CA PRO A 117 15.11 -5.25 1.16
C PRO A 117 16.22 -5.14 0.10
N LEU A 118 17.23 -6.01 0.14
CA LEU A 118 18.38 -6.01 -0.78
C LEU A 118 18.27 -7.02 -1.92
N CYS A 119 17.32 -7.94 -1.85
CA CYS A 119 17.20 -9.02 -2.83
C CYS A 119 16.01 -8.81 -3.78
N GLU A 120 15.55 -7.57 -3.95
CA GLU A 120 14.35 -7.26 -4.75
C GLU A 120 13.13 -8.12 -4.29
N GLY A 121 13.00 -8.33 -2.97
CA GLY A 121 11.96 -9.17 -2.38
C GLY A 121 12.21 -10.69 -2.46
N VAL A 122 13.34 -11.15 -3.00
CA VAL A 122 13.67 -12.59 -3.05
C VAL A 122 14.21 -13.06 -1.70
N GLY A 123 13.34 -13.72 -0.93
CA GLY A 123 13.68 -14.35 0.35
C GLY A 123 13.25 -13.53 1.57
N GLU A 124 13.22 -14.19 2.72
CA GLU A 124 12.76 -13.62 3.99
C GLU A 124 13.94 -13.44 4.96
N VAL A 125 14.03 -12.28 5.62
CA VAL A 125 15.02 -11.96 6.67
C VAL A 125 14.30 -11.53 7.96
N THR A 126 14.95 -11.58 9.12
CA THR A 126 14.31 -11.09 10.36
C THR A 126 14.14 -9.58 10.34
N ALA A 127 13.10 -9.06 11.01
CA ALA A 127 12.86 -7.61 11.10
C ALA A 127 14.06 -6.84 11.67
N GLU A 128 14.79 -7.40 12.64
CA GLU A 128 16.02 -6.81 13.20
C GLU A 128 17.11 -6.63 12.13
N VAL A 129 17.24 -7.61 11.22
CA VAL A 129 18.20 -7.57 10.11
C VAL A 129 17.71 -6.66 8.99
N ALA A 130 16.42 -6.48 8.78
CA ALA A 130 15.95 -5.46 7.84
C ALA A 130 16.16 -4.04 8.38
N ASP A 131 15.85 -3.80 9.66
CA ASP A 131 15.95 -2.49 10.31
C ASP A 131 17.39 -2.00 10.44
N GLU A 132 18.34 -2.89 10.77
CA GLU A 132 19.78 -2.58 10.78
C GLU A 132 20.24 -2.03 9.43
N TYR A 133 19.73 -2.57 8.32
CA TYR A 133 20.17 -2.20 6.97
C TYR A 133 19.41 -1.00 6.39
N VAL A 134 18.12 -0.84 6.68
CA VAL A 134 17.38 0.38 6.33
C VAL A 134 17.92 1.57 7.12
N GLY A 135 18.34 1.38 8.36
CA GLY A 135 19.03 2.40 9.15
C GLY A 135 20.43 2.74 8.60
N GLU A 136 21.21 1.76 8.16
CA GLU A 136 22.60 1.99 7.69
C GLU A 136 22.70 2.48 6.23
N TYR A 137 21.71 2.19 5.37
CA TYR A 137 21.69 2.60 3.95
C TYR A 137 20.51 3.49 3.54
N GLY A 138 19.48 3.65 4.37
CA GLY A 138 18.33 4.54 4.09
C GLY A 138 18.63 6.03 4.29
N GLU A 139 19.66 6.37 5.06
CA GLU A 139 20.10 7.76 5.21
C GLU A 139 20.87 8.28 3.99
N GLU A 140 21.46 7.42 3.14
CA GLU A 140 22.20 7.87 1.94
C GLU A 140 21.29 8.18 0.73
N MET A 141 20.05 7.70 0.69
CA MET A 141 19.10 8.04 -0.38
C MET A 141 18.25 9.30 -0.11
N ALA A 142 18.22 9.80 1.13
CA ALA A 142 17.48 11.01 1.48
C ALA A 142 18.22 12.32 1.15
N GLU A 143 19.56 12.28 0.92
CA GLU A 143 20.37 13.48 0.68
C GLU A 143 20.69 13.79 -0.79
N GLU A 144 20.39 12.90 -1.76
CA GLU A 144 20.65 13.19 -3.19
C GLU A 144 19.51 13.95 -3.91
N GLY A 145 18.45 14.35 -3.18
CA GLY A 145 17.36 15.18 -3.71
C GLY A 145 17.50 16.69 -3.47
N GLN A 146 18.55 17.15 -2.78
CA GLN A 146 18.75 18.57 -2.43
C GLN A 146 20.07 19.11 -2.97
N GLN A 147 20.35 18.97 -4.26
CA GLN A 147 21.46 19.72 -4.87
C GLN A 147 21.23 20.18 -6.30
N GLU A 148 20.04 20.68 -6.64
CA GLU A 148 19.90 21.53 -7.83
C GLU A 148 18.94 22.68 -7.54
N GLU A 149 19.49 23.85 -7.16
CA GLU A 149 19.11 25.18 -7.66
C GLU A 149 19.65 26.30 -6.76
N SER A 150 20.94 26.61 -6.91
CA SER A 150 21.39 27.99 -6.78
C SER A 150 22.67 28.23 -7.59
N THR A 151 22.52 28.40 -8.89
CA THR A 151 23.50 29.18 -9.67
C THR A 151 22.77 30.34 -10.33
N THR A 152 22.68 31.45 -9.59
CA THR A 152 22.29 32.75 -10.11
C THR A 152 23.45 33.31 -10.96
N TRP A 153 23.23 33.46 -12.27
CA TRP A 153 23.97 34.40 -13.10
C TRP A 153 22.98 35.44 -13.61
N GLY A 154 23.21 36.70 -13.22
CA GLY A 154 22.42 37.88 -13.61
C GLY A 154 22.82 39.09 -12.79
#